data_AF-A0A8D1V1N5-F1
#
_entry.id   AF-A0A8D1V1N5-F1
#
_cell.length_a   1.000
_cell.length_b   1.000
_cell.length_c   1.000
_cell.angle_alpha   90.00
_cell.angle_beta   90.00
_cell.angle_gamma   90.00
#
_symmetry.space_group_name_H-M   'P 1'
#
loop_
_entity.id
_entity.type
_entity.pdbx_description
1 polymer ?
#
loop_
_entity_poly.entity_id
_entity_poly.type
_entity_poly.pdbx_seq_one_letter_code
_entity_poly.pdbx_strand_id
1 'polypeptide(L)'
;MADKILKEKRRLFVRSVAMDNVSWRHPLLGSLFIIKLIKILQEHAWSCDLEEIFRKVRFSFELADGRAQMPTAERVTLTRSFYLFPGY
;
A
#
# COMPACT_ATOMS: atom_id res chain seq x y z
N MET A 1 -33.96 14.44 8.37
CA MET A 1 -32.74 14.78 9.16
C MET A 1 -31.79 13.58 9.20
N ALA A 2 -31.38 13.07 8.03
CA ALA A 2 -30.37 11.99 7.95
C ALA A 2 -29.43 12.15 6.73
N ASP A 3 -29.55 13.24 5.97
CA ASP A 3 -28.72 13.55 4.79
C ASP A 3 -27.31 14.10 5.11
N LYS A 4 -26.77 13.88 6.32
CA LYS A 4 -25.58 14.62 6.77
C LYS A 4 -24.38 13.85 7.32
N ILE A 5 -24.39 12.52 7.50
CA ILE A 5 -23.24 11.84 8.16
C ILE A 5 -22.87 10.48 7.53
N LEU A 6 -22.81 10.38 6.21
CA LEU A 6 -21.93 9.43 5.51
C LEU A 6 -21.54 10.06 4.17
N LYS A 7 -20.89 11.22 4.24
CA LYS A 7 -20.02 11.71 3.15
C LYS A 7 -18.77 10.82 3.16
N GLU A 8 -18.97 9.53 2.92
CA GLU A 8 -17.99 8.48 3.12
C GLU A 8 -16.98 8.58 1.99
N LYS A 9 -15.99 9.48 2.15
CA LYS A 9 -14.83 9.52 1.28
C LYS A 9 -14.15 8.16 1.43
N ARG A 10 -14.26 7.34 0.39
CA ARG A 10 -13.54 6.07 0.24
C ARG A 10 -12.05 6.39 0.26
N ARG A 11 -11.35 5.85 1.25
CA ARG A 11 -9.93 6.13 1.49
C ARG A 11 -9.22 4.83 1.78
N LEU A 12 -7.96 4.83 1.42
CA LEU A 12 -6.99 3.79 1.77
C LEU A 12 -5.73 4.52 2.21
N PHE A 13 -5.35 4.35 3.46
CA PHE A 13 -4.09 4.87 3.98
C PHE A 13 -3.12 3.71 4.09
N VAL A 14 -1.90 3.91 3.59
CA VAL A 14 -0.85 2.90 3.70
C VAL A 14 0.36 3.55 4.33
N ARG A 15 0.79 2.97 5.45
CA ARG A 15 1.99 3.37 6.18
C ARG A 15 3.11 2.40 5.85
N SER A 16 4.32 2.92 5.70
CA SER A 16 5.49 2.10 5.39
C SER A 16 5.86 1.09 6.48
N VAL A 17 5.47 1.36 7.73
CA VAL A 17 5.76 0.56 8.92
C VAL A 17 4.55 0.54 9.85
N ALA A 18 4.44 -0.46 10.72
CA ALA A 18 3.58 -0.39 11.89
C ALA A 18 4.03 0.73 12.85
N MET A 19 3.17 1.15 13.78
CA MET A 19 3.53 2.15 14.80
C MET A 19 4.78 1.72 15.57
N ASP A 20 5.60 2.70 15.95
CA ASP A 20 6.87 2.54 16.69
C ASP A 20 7.99 1.77 15.97
N ASN A 21 7.83 1.46 14.69
CA ASN A 21 8.88 0.85 13.86
C ASN A 21 9.60 1.85 12.95
N VAL A 22 10.81 1.50 12.51
CA VAL A 22 11.67 2.35 11.69
C VAL A 22 11.45 2.07 10.21
N SER A 23 11.21 3.12 9.41
CA SER A 23 11.18 3.00 7.95
C SER A 23 12.60 3.04 7.38
N TRP A 24 13.03 1.98 6.72
CA TRP A 24 14.39 1.91 6.18
C TRP A 24 14.52 2.62 4.83
N ARG A 25 15.66 3.31 4.67
CA ARG A 25 16.06 3.97 3.42
C ARG A 25 17.42 3.47 2.97
N HIS A 26 17.54 3.19 1.68
CA HIS A 26 18.82 2.96 1.02
C HIS A 26 19.47 4.32 0.72
N PRO A 27 20.77 4.49 0.98
CA PRO A 27 21.45 5.78 0.81
C PRO A 27 21.39 6.33 -0.62
N LEU A 28 21.34 5.45 -1.63
CA LEU A 28 21.31 5.85 -3.04
C LEU A 28 19.94 5.64 -3.72
N LEU A 29 19.14 4.69 -3.26
CA LEU A 29 17.93 4.25 -3.96
C LEU A 29 16.64 4.82 -3.33
N GLY A 30 16.75 5.42 -2.15
CA GLY A 30 15.61 5.95 -1.40
C GLY A 30 14.93 4.91 -0.52
N SER A 31 13.63 5.10 -0.24
CA SER A 31 12.90 4.25 0.70
C SER A 31 12.65 2.85 0.15
N LEU A 32 13.00 1.82 0.93
CA LEU A 32 12.74 0.42 0.55
C LEU A 32 11.25 0.16 0.28
N PHE A 33 10.36 0.82 1.05
CA PHE A 33 8.92 0.77 0.85
C PHE A 33 8.50 1.31 -0.52
N ILE A 34 8.97 2.51 -0.88
CA ILE A 34 8.60 3.14 -2.15
C ILE A 34 9.15 2.33 -3.33
N ILE A 35 10.39 1.84 -3.23
CA ILE A 35 10.99 1.00 -4.29
C ILE A 35 10.14 -0.26 -4.53
N LYS A 36 9.82 -1.02 -3.46
CA LYS A 36 9.00 -2.24 -3.57
C LYS A 36 7.57 -1.94 -4.02
N LEU A 37 6.98 -0.84 -3.56
CA LEU A 37 5.65 -0.39 -3.96
C LEU A 37 5.57 -0.09 -5.46
N ILE A 38 6.51 0.70 -5.98
CA ILE A 38 6.57 1.04 -7.42
C ILE A 38 6.74 -0.23 -8.25
N LYS A 39 7.67 -1.11 -7.86
CA LYS A 39 7.92 -2.37 -8.58
C LYS A 39 6.64 -3.20 -8.69
N ILE A 40 5.94 -3.43 -7.57
CA ILE A 40 4.75 -4.28 -7.56
C ILE A 40 3.58 -3.61 -8.29
N LEU A 41 3.44 -2.28 -8.20
CA LEU A 41 2.48 -1.53 -9.00
C LEU A 41 2.73 -1.72 -10.50
N GLN A 42 3.98 -1.57 -10.96
CA GLN A 42 4.33 -1.74 -12.37
C GLN A 42 4.03 -3.17 -12.86
N GLU A 43 4.27 -4.18 -12.03
CA GLU A 43 4.05 -5.59 -12.40
C GLU A 43 2.58 -6.02 -12.36
N HIS A 44 1.76 -5.43 -11.48
CA HIS A 44 0.42 -5.96 -11.15
C HIS A 44 -0.74 -4.97 -11.35
N ALA A 45 -0.50 -3.69 -11.63
CA ALA A 45 -1.57 -2.69 -11.79
C ALA A 45 -2.55 -2.99 -12.94
N TRP A 46 -2.12 -3.79 -13.92
CA TRP A 46 -2.94 -4.18 -15.07
C TRP A 46 -3.95 -5.29 -14.77
N SER A 47 -3.75 -6.08 -13.72
CA SER A 47 -4.56 -7.27 -13.40
C SER A 47 -5.07 -7.35 -11.98
N CYS A 48 -4.48 -6.60 -11.04
CA CYS A 48 -4.86 -6.62 -9.63
C CYS A 48 -5.47 -5.28 -9.20
N ASP A 49 -6.40 -5.33 -8.25
CA ASP A 49 -6.86 -4.14 -7.55
C ASP A 49 -5.84 -3.68 -6.50
N LEU A 50 -6.01 -2.44 -6.02
CA LEU A 50 -5.09 -1.84 -5.06
C LEU A 50 -4.93 -2.65 -3.77
N GLU A 51 -5.97 -3.29 -3.24
CA GLU A 51 -5.86 -4.07 -2.00
C GLU A 51 -4.93 -5.27 -2.19
N GLU A 52 -5.07 -5.95 -3.32
CA GLU A 52 -4.23 -7.08 -3.72
C GLU A 52 -2.78 -6.65 -3.99
N ILE A 53 -2.59 -5.48 -4.61
CA ILE A 53 -1.26 -4.87 -4.79
C ILE A 53 -0.61 -4.62 -3.43
N PHE A 54 -1.31 -4.03 -2.47
CA PHE A 54 -0.76 -3.80 -1.13
C PHE A 54 -0.53 -5.09 -0.35
N ARG A 55 -1.35 -6.12 -0.56
CA ARG A 55 -1.09 -7.47 -0.03
C ARG A 55 0.23 -8.03 -0.55
N LYS A 56 0.49 -7.93 -1.85
CA LYS A 56 1.77 -8.34 -2.46
C LYS A 56 2.95 -7.51 -1.95
N VAL A 57 2.75 -6.20 -1.75
CA VAL A 57 3.78 -5.35 -1.12
C VAL A 57 4.14 -5.86 0.26
N ARG A 58 3.15 -6.13 1.13
CA ARG A 58 3.39 -6.73 2.46
C ARG A 58 4.13 -8.06 2.38
N PHE A 59 3.71 -8.94 1.47
CA PHE A 59 4.36 -10.23 1.27
C PHE A 59 5.84 -10.08 0.88
N SER A 60 6.18 -9.06 0.08
CA SER A 60 7.58 -8.77 -0.28
C SER A 60 8.47 -8.34 0.89
N PHE A 61 7.88 -8.05 2.05
CA PHE A 61 8.56 -7.69 3.29
C PHE A 61 8.62 -8.83 4.32
N GLU A 62 7.98 -9.98 4.06
CA GLU A 62 7.99 -11.14 5.00
C GLU A 62 9.39 -11.75 5.14
N LEU A 63 10.12 -11.87 4.04
CA LEU A 63 11.54 -12.24 4.06
C LEU A 63 12.37 -10.99 4.39
N ALA A 64 12.65 -10.80 5.67
CA ALA A 64 13.46 -9.68 6.14
C ALA A 64 14.94 -9.91 5.82
N ASP A 65 15.47 -9.21 4.80
CA ASP A 65 16.91 -9.16 4.45
C ASP A 65 17.74 -8.37 5.48
N GLY A 66 17.60 -8.68 6.77
CA GLY A 66 18.27 -8.00 7.88
C GLY A 66 17.68 -6.63 8.28
N ARG A 67 16.65 -6.13 7.56
CA ARG A 67 15.92 -4.89 7.89
C ARG A 67 14.42 -5.17 7.94
N ALA A 68 13.94 -5.60 9.10
CA ALA A 68 12.53 -5.87 9.31
C ALA A 68 11.71 -4.58 9.20
N GLN A 69 10.68 -4.62 8.34
CA GLN A 69 9.71 -3.56 8.13
C GLN A 69 8.43 -4.20 7.62
N MET A 70 7.27 -3.79 8.15
CA MET A 70 5.98 -4.32 7.68
C MET A 70 5.03 -3.15 7.33
N PRO A 71 4.78 -2.90 6.04
CA PRO A 71 3.78 -1.93 5.63
C PRO A 71 2.40 -2.30 6.13
N THR A 72 1.64 -1.32 6.64
CA THR A 72 0.32 -1.56 7.21
C THR A 72 -0.70 -0.66 6.54
N ALA A 73 -1.85 -1.24 6.16
CA ALA A 73 -3.00 -0.48 5.68
C ALA A 73 -3.83 -0.02 6.88
N GLU A 74 -4.14 1.27 6.94
CA GLU A 74 -4.93 1.89 8.01
C GLU A 74 -6.19 2.53 7.40
N ARG A 75 -7.27 2.57 8.20
CA ARG A 75 -8.50 3.33 7.88
C ARG A 75 -9.05 3.04 6.47
N VAL A 76 -9.09 1.76 6.09
CA VAL A 76 -9.61 1.32 4.79
C VAL A 76 -11.14 1.45 4.80
N THR A 77 -11.67 2.34 3.96
CA THR A 77 -13.11 2.54 3.75
C THR A 77 -13.51 2.25 2.29
N LEU A 78 -12.71 1.45 1.59
CA LEU A 78 -13.03 0.98 0.24
C LEU A 78 -14.18 -0.02 0.33
N THR A 79 -15.23 0.21 -0.44
CA THR A 79 -16.39 -0.70 -0.53
C THR A 79 -16.41 -1.49 -1.84
N ARG A 80 -15.44 -1.26 -2.73
CA ARG A 80 -15.28 -1.92 -4.03
C ARG A 80 -13.79 -2.05 -4.36
N SER A 81 -13.45 -3.07 -5.12
CA SER A 81 -12.11 -3.24 -5.70
C SER A 81 -11.75 -2.04 -6.57
N PHE A 82 -10.56 -1.48 -6.34
CA PHE A 82 -10.06 -0.32 -7.07
C PHE A 82 -8.94 -0.76 -8.03
N TYR A 83 -9.28 -0.90 -9.31
CA TYR A 83 -8.34 -1.19 -10.39
C TYR A 83 -7.80 0.10 -11.03
N LEU A 84 -6.52 0.10 -11.41
CA LEU A 84 -5.86 1.27 -11.98
C LEU A 84 -5.95 1.37 -13.51
N PHE A 85 -6.24 0.27 -14.20
CA PHE A 85 -6.37 0.18 -15.67
C PHE A 85 -5.28 0.97 -16.44
N PRO A 86 -3.99 0.68 -16.23
CA PRO A 86 -2.91 1.37 -16.92
C PRO A 86 -3.05 1.20 -18.45
N GLY A 87 -3.15 2.33 -19.17
CA GLY A 87 -3.21 2.35 -20.64
C GLY A 87 -4.61 2.37 -21.26
N TYR A 88 -5.67 2.37 -20.43
CA TYR A 88 -7.04 2.70 -20.85
C TYR A 88 -7.39 4.16 -20.61
#